data_AF-A0A968NRU3-F1
#
_entry.id   AF-A0A968NRU3-F1
#
_cell.length_a   1.000
_cell.length_b   1.000
_cell.length_c   1.000
_cell.angle_alpha   90.00
_cell.angle_beta   90.00
_cell.angle_gamma   90.00
#
_symmetry.space_group_name_H-M   'P 1'
#
loop_
_entity.id
_entity.type
_entity.pdbx_description
1 polymer ?
#
loop_
_entity_poly.entity_id
_entity_poly.type
_entity_poly.pdbx_seq_one_letter_code
_entity_poly.pdbx_strand_id
1 'polypeptide(L)' 'MAPTKKEKVTFTCTAETKQALEAWAEREGRTVSNLVERIVLAVLVEQTETSN' A
#
# COMPACT_ATOMS: atom_id res chain seq x y z
N MET A 1 23.33 2.83 1.34
CA MET A 1 22.14 3.44 0.72
C MET A 1 21.68 4.58 1.61
N ALA A 2 21.48 5.79 1.06
CA ALA A 2 20.98 6.92 1.83
C ALA A 2 19.60 6.58 2.42
N PRO A 3 19.29 6.96 3.68
CA PRO A 3 17.98 6.73 4.24
C PRO A 3 16.96 7.53 3.45
N THR A 4 16.11 6.84 2.69
CA THR A 4 14.94 7.44 2.08
C THR A 4 14.02 7.84 3.24
N LYS A 5 13.90 9.15 3.49
CA LYS A 5 12.93 9.69 4.47
C LYS A 5 11.53 9.40 3.95
N LYS A 6 11.02 8.20 4.22
CA LYS A 6 9.61 7.86 4.06
C LYS A 6 8.90 8.09 5.38
N GLU A 7 7.82 8.86 5.35
CA GLU A 7 6.95 9.03 6.51
C GLU A 7 6.26 7.69 6.84
N LYS A 8 6.19 7.34 8.12
CA LYS A 8 5.60 6.08 8.58
C LYS A 8 4.13 6.29 8.94
N VAL A 9 3.26 5.48 8.35
CA VAL A 9 1.85 5.36 8.72
C VAL A 9 1.60 3.98 9.31
N THR A 10 0.88 3.90 10.43
CA THR A 10 0.44 2.62 11.01
C THR A 10 -0.94 2.28 10.45
N PHE A 11 -1.08 1.08 9.88
CA PHE A 11 -2.33 0.58 9.32
C PHE A 11 -2.86 -0.56 10.18
N THR A 12 -4.04 -0.37 10.77
CA THR A 12 -4.74 -1.38 11.57
C THR A 12 -5.84 -2.02 10.73
N CYS A 13 -5.86 -3.35 10.66
CA CYS A 13 -6.86 -4.11 9.93
C CYS A 13 -7.16 -5.44 10.63
N THR A 14 -8.17 -6.16 10.15
CA THR A 14 -8.48 -7.51 10.61
C THR A 14 -7.39 -8.50 10.17
N ALA A 15 -7.32 -9.65 10.84
CA ALA A 15 -6.38 -10.71 10.47
C ALA A 15 -6.62 -11.23 9.04
N GLU A 16 -7.88 -11.36 8.64
CA GLU A 16 -8.30 -11.77 7.30
C GLU A 16 -7.77 -10.81 6.22
N THR A 17 -7.94 -9.50 6.44
CA THR A 17 -7.43 -8.47 5.52
C THR A 17 -5.91 -8.51 5.42
N LYS A 18 -5.21 -8.70 6.55
CA LYS A 18 -3.75 -8.84 6.56
C LYS A 18 -3.30 -10.06 5.74
N GLN A 19 -3.94 -11.21 5.92
CA GLN A 19 -3.63 -12.43 5.17
C GLN A 19 -3.87 -12.25 3.67
N ALA A 20 -4.96 -11.59 3.29
CA ALA A 20 -5.24 -11.29 1.89
C ALA A 20 -4.16 -10.37 1.27
N LEU A 21 -3.69 -9.35 2.00
CA LEU A 21 -2.60 -8.48 1.56
C LEU A 21 -1.26 -9.22 1.46
N GLU A 22 -0.97 -10.13 2.39
CA GLU A 22 0.24 -10.96 2.37
C GLU A 22 0.24 -11.89 1.16
N ALA A 23 -0.85 -12.61 0.92
CA ALA A 23 -0.98 -13.50 -0.23
C ALA A 23 -0.90 -12.75 -1.57
N TRP A 24 -1.48 -11.55 -1.64
CA TRP A 24 -1.35 -10.70 -2.83
C TRP A 24 0.08 -10.22 -3.03
N ALA A 25 0.74 -9.73 -1.98
CA ALA A 25 2.12 -9.27 -2.06
C ALA A 25 3.07 -10.39 -2.49
N GLU A 26 2.88 -11.61 -1.99
CA GLU A 26 3.62 -12.80 -2.38
C GLU A 26 3.42 -13.13 -3.87
N ARG A 27 2.18 -13.14 -4.36
CA ARG A 27 1.86 -13.41 -5.77
C ARG A 27 2.53 -12.44 -6.73
N GLU A 28 2.76 -11.18 -6.32
CA GLU A 28 3.42 -10.17 -7.14
C GLU A 28 4.93 -10.01 -6.84
N GLY A 29 5.48 -10.79 -5.91
CA GLY A 29 6.92 -10.73 -5.55
C GLY A 29 7.33 -9.44 -4.86
N ARG A 30 6.50 -8.91 -3.95
CA ARG A 30 6.68 -7.59 -3.29
C ARG A 30 6.45 -7.68 -1.78
N THR A 31 6.85 -6.64 -1.06
CA THR A 31 6.48 -6.48 0.35
C THR A 31 5.06 -5.95 0.48
N VAL A 32 4.39 -6.29 1.59
CA VAL A 32 3.06 -5.74 1.94
C VAL A 32 3.08 -4.21 1.97
N SER A 33 4.13 -3.60 2.52
CA SER A 33 4.27 -2.13 2.56
C SER A 33 4.28 -1.52 1.16
N ASN A 34 4.96 -2.15 0.20
CA ASN A 34 5.03 -1.65 -1.16
C ASN A 34 3.76 -1.96 -1.97
N LEU A 35 3.02 -3.01 -1.62
CA LEU A 35 1.67 -3.26 -2.15
C LEU A 35 0.71 -2.16 -1.69
N VAL A 36 0.65 -1.90 -0.37
CA VAL A 36 -0.24 -0.87 0.20
C VAL A 36 0.08 0.51 -0.36
N GLU A 37 1.37 0.86 -0.49
CA GLU A 37 1.81 2.10 -1.14
C GLU A 37 1.20 2.26 -2.54
N ARG A 38 1.21 1.21 -3.37
CA ARG A 38 0.64 1.27 -4.73
C ARG A 38 -0.87 1.37 -4.76
N ILE A 39 -1.56 0.63 -3.90
CA ILE A 39 -3.02 0.69 -3.79
C ILE A 39 -3.43 2.12 -3.44
N VAL A 40 -2.79 2.72 -2.42
CA VAL A 40 -3.08 4.09 -2.00
C VAL A 40 -2.77 5.09 -3.10
N LEU A 41 -1.61 4.98 -3.78
CA LEU A 41 -1.26 5.88 -4.87
C LEU A 41 -2.24 5.80 -6.04
N ALA A 42 -2.68 4.60 -6.43
CA ALA A 42 -3.67 4.43 -7.50
C ALA A 42 -4.99 5.13 -7.16
N VAL A 43 -5.50 4.92 -5.93
CA VAL A 43 -6.75 5.56 -5.48
C VAL A 43 -6.60 7.09 -5.38
N LEU A 44 -5.47 7.60 -4.90
CA LEU A 44 -5.25 9.05 -4.80
C LEU A 44 -5.21 9.75 -6.16
N VAL A 45 -4.67 9.08 -7.18
CA VAL A 45 -4.70 9.60 -8.57
C VAL A 45 -6.14 9.72 -9.03
N GLU A 46 -6.96 8.68 -8.88
CA GLU A 46 -8.38 8.68 -9.27
C GLU A 46 -9.21 9.77 -8.54
N GLN A 47 -8.95 9.98 -7.24
CA GLN A 47 -9.63 11.02 -6.45
C GLN A 47 -9.26 12.44 -6.89
N THR A 48 -8.04 12.64 -7.35
CA THR A 48 -7.56 13.93 -7.85
C THR A 48 -8.22 14.28 -9.19
N GLU A 49 -8.42 13.27 -10.06
CA GLU A 49 -9.10 13.45 -11.35
C GLU A 49 -10.61 13.66 -11.22
N THR A 50 -11.24 13.12 -10.17
CA THR A 50 -12.69 13.27 -9.94
C THR A 50 -13.07 14.63 -9.32
N SER A 51 -12.09 15.37 -8.80
CA SER A 51 -12.31 16.65 -8.09
C SER A 51 -11.98 17.90 -8.92
N ASN A 52 -11.81 17.77 -10.24
CA ASN A 52 -11.49 18.86 -11.17
C ASN A 52 -12.47 18.89 -12.34
#